data_AF-A0A370B425-F1
#
_entry.id   AF-A0A370B425-F1
#
_cell.length_a   1.000
_cell.length_b   1.000
_cell.length_c   1.000
_cell.angle_alpha   90.00
_cell.angle_beta   90.00
_cell.angle_gamma   90.00
#
_symmetry.space_group_name_H-M   'P 1'
#
loop_
_entity.id
_entity.type
_entity.pdbx_description
1 polymer ?
#
loop_
_entity_poly.entity_id
_entity_poly.type
_entity_poly.pdbx_seq_one_letter_code
_entity_poly.pdbx_strand_id
1 'polypeptide(L)'
;MTTSSTTQSVFARLVREHEALTNIDRQVMWAFERLMDGRPAITDGSVTAVNIAAEAGVSRASYYRSPAAAAIKEILSAPEAKRPEVDELKTEVARLRKQERALRQEHAAEVRELKDTVATYANQIQVLALRNAELEKDAGKLRSQLSDASDGVVRALRPT
;
A
#
# COMPACT_ATOMS: atom_id res chain seq x y z
N MET A 1 -14.69 17.69 18.24
CA MET A 1 -16.02 17.66 17.57
C MET A 1 -16.74 19.02 17.68
N THR A 2 -16.07 20.15 17.43
CA THR A 2 -16.66 21.51 17.59
C THR A 2 -16.78 22.28 16.27
N THR A 3 -16.00 21.91 15.24
CA THR A 3 -15.97 22.56 13.91
C THR A 3 -17.32 22.51 13.18
N SER A 4 -18.14 21.49 13.44
CA SER A 4 -19.48 21.33 12.86
C SER A 4 -20.45 22.44 13.32
N SER A 5 -20.29 22.97 14.54
CA SER A 5 -21.20 23.99 15.07
C SER A 5 -20.94 25.38 14.46
N THR A 6 -19.68 25.71 14.16
CA THR A 6 -19.30 27.02 13.62
C THR A 6 -19.49 27.09 12.11
N THR A 7 -19.23 25.98 11.42
CA THR A 7 -19.58 25.85 9.99
C THR A 7 -21.08 26.01 9.76
N GLN A 8 -21.90 25.32 10.55
CA GLN A 8 -23.37 25.41 10.48
C GLN A 8 -23.90 26.81 10.83
N SER A 9 -23.30 27.51 11.81
CA SER A 9 -23.78 28.84 12.20
C SER A 9 -23.47 29.91 11.15
N VAL A 10 -22.27 29.88 10.55
CA VAL A 10 -21.87 30.81 9.47
C VAL A 10 -22.70 30.56 8.21
N PHE A 11 -22.93 29.30 7.85
CA PHE A 11 -23.77 28.93 6.72
C PHE A 11 -25.26 29.22 6.95
N ALA A 12 -25.79 29.02 8.16
CA ALA A 12 -27.15 29.43 8.48
C ALA A 12 -27.34 30.95 8.42
N ARG A 13 -26.31 31.73 8.78
CA ARG A 13 -26.32 33.19 8.59
C ARG A 13 -26.33 33.55 7.10
N LEU A 14 -25.48 32.92 6.30
CA LEU A 14 -25.41 33.14 4.85
C LEU A 14 -26.76 32.87 4.15
N VAL A 15 -27.45 31.79 4.55
CA VAL A 15 -28.79 31.44 4.02
C VAL A 15 -29.84 32.50 4.38
N ARG A 16 -29.72 33.18 5.53
CA ARG A 16 -30.65 34.24 5.94
C ARG A 16 -30.36 35.58 5.27
N GLU A 17 -29.09 35.87 4.99
CA GLU A 17 -28.65 37.13 4.37
C GLU A 17 -28.88 37.15 2.85
N HIS A 18 -28.92 35.96 2.22
CA HIS A 18 -29.16 35.83 0.79
C HIS A 18 -30.50 35.13 0.51
N GLU A 19 -31.51 35.93 0.18
CA GLU A 19 -32.90 35.51 -0.08
C GLU A 19 -33.03 34.45 -1.21
N ALA A 20 -32.00 34.29 -2.06
CA ALA A 20 -31.89 33.19 -3.02
C ALA A 20 -30.43 32.74 -3.23
N LEU A 21 -29.95 31.80 -2.42
CA LEU A 21 -28.71 31.08 -2.71
C LEU A 21 -28.84 30.31 -4.03
N THR A 22 -27.84 30.46 -4.90
CA THR A 22 -27.77 29.74 -6.17
C THR A 22 -27.49 28.26 -5.93
N ASN A 23 -27.73 27.43 -6.95
CA ASN A 23 -27.38 26.02 -6.88
C ASN A 23 -25.87 25.81 -6.68
N ILE A 24 -25.05 26.70 -7.25
CA ILE A 24 -23.59 26.70 -7.10
C ILE A 24 -23.21 26.88 -5.63
N ASP A 25 -23.85 27.80 -4.93
CA ASP A 25 -23.55 28.07 -3.51
C ASP A 25 -23.84 26.84 -2.65
N ARG A 26 -24.98 26.17 -2.89
CA ARG A 26 -25.33 24.92 -2.21
C ARG A 26 -24.34 23.79 -2.49
N GLN A 27 -23.88 23.65 -3.73
CA GLN A 27 -22.87 22.65 -4.10
C GLN A 27 -21.53 22.92 -3.41
N VAL A 28 -21.10 24.18 -3.35
CA VAL A 28 -19.87 24.60 -2.68
C VAL A 28 -19.93 24.35 -1.18
N MET A 29 -21.05 24.71 -0.52
CA MET A 29 -21.25 24.46 0.91
C MET A 29 -21.20 22.97 1.24
N TRP A 30 -21.92 22.14 0.47
CA TRP A 30 -21.96 20.69 0.69
C TRP A 30 -20.59 20.03 0.46
N ALA A 31 -19.88 20.42 -0.59
CA ALA A 31 -18.52 19.93 -0.85
C ALA A 31 -17.55 20.31 0.28
N PHE A 32 -17.66 21.54 0.80
CA PHE A 32 -16.86 22.00 1.93
C PHE A 32 -17.15 21.23 3.22
N GLU A 33 -18.43 21.02 3.57
CA GLU A 33 -18.81 20.20 4.74
C GLU A 33 -18.28 18.77 4.61
N ARG A 34 -18.43 18.16 3.44
CA ARG A 34 -17.93 16.80 3.16
C ARG A 34 -16.42 16.70 3.33
N LEU A 35 -15.66 17.71 2.91
CA LEU A 35 -14.21 17.77 3.09
C LEU A 35 -13.83 17.97 4.58
N MET A 36 -14.57 18.80 5.31
CA MET A 36 -14.38 19.01 6.75
C MET A 36 -14.65 17.74 7.57
N ASP A 37 -15.58 16.90 7.12
CA ASP A 37 -15.87 15.58 7.69
C ASP A 37 -14.89 14.48 7.26
N GLY A 38 -13.87 14.82 6.45
CA GLY A 38 -12.84 13.88 5.99
C GLY A 38 -13.35 12.84 4.99
N ARG A 39 -14.41 13.17 4.23
CA ARG A 39 -15.04 12.26 3.24
C ARG A 39 -14.85 12.73 1.80
N PRO A 40 -13.63 13.00 1.31
CA PRO A 40 -13.43 13.43 -0.08
C PRO A 40 -13.95 12.36 -1.06
N ALA A 41 -14.54 12.80 -2.17
CA ALA A 41 -15.02 11.88 -3.20
C ALA A 41 -14.04 11.75 -4.36
N ILE A 42 -13.26 12.80 -4.66
CA ILE A 42 -12.44 12.89 -5.89
C ILE A 42 -11.02 13.39 -5.59
N THR A 43 -10.80 14.11 -4.49
CA THR A 43 -9.54 14.79 -4.14
C THR A 43 -8.81 14.13 -2.97
N ASP A 44 -7.63 14.66 -2.63
CA ASP A 44 -6.78 14.18 -1.53
C ASP A 44 -7.30 14.54 -0.12
N GLY A 45 -8.48 15.14 -0.02
CA GLY A 45 -9.10 15.51 1.25
C GLY A 45 -8.61 16.83 1.84
N SER A 46 -7.65 17.51 1.21
CA SER A 46 -7.20 18.81 1.70
C SER A 46 -8.23 19.90 1.42
N VAL A 47 -8.55 20.72 2.44
CA VAL A 47 -9.54 21.80 2.35
C VAL A 47 -8.90 23.03 1.67
N THR A 48 -8.76 22.96 0.35
CA THR A 48 -8.25 24.05 -0.50
C THR A 48 -9.32 24.55 -1.46
N ALA A 49 -9.24 25.81 -1.90
CA ALA A 49 -10.19 26.37 -2.87
C ALA A 49 -10.26 25.55 -4.18
N VAL A 50 -9.14 24.94 -4.60
CA VAL A 50 -9.08 24.08 -5.78
C VAL A 50 -9.88 22.79 -5.55
N ASN A 51 -9.68 22.15 -4.40
CA ASN A 51 -10.36 20.90 -4.08
C ASN A 51 -11.85 21.11 -3.82
N ILE A 52 -12.23 22.20 -3.13
CA ILE A 52 -13.65 22.53 -2.91
C ILE A 52 -14.36 22.73 -4.24
N ALA A 53 -13.75 23.47 -5.19
CA ALA A 53 -14.34 23.66 -6.52
C ALA A 53 -14.46 22.34 -7.30
N ALA A 54 -13.44 21.48 -7.24
CA ALA A 54 -13.44 20.18 -7.88
C ALA A 54 -14.51 19.24 -7.28
N GLU A 55 -14.61 19.18 -5.97
CA GLU A 55 -15.59 18.35 -5.22
C GLU A 55 -17.03 18.84 -5.39
N ALA A 56 -17.23 20.15 -5.57
CA ALA A 56 -18.51 20.76 -5.89
C ALA A 56 -18.90 20.65 -7.38
N GLY A 57 -17.99 20.22 -8.25
CA GLY A 57 -18.23 20.12 -9.69
C GLY A 57 -18.34 21.48 -10.39
N VAL A 58 -17.69 22.52 -9.85
CA VAL A 58 -17.77 23.89 -10.38
C VAL A 58 -16.40 24.43 -10.79
N SER A 59 -16.39 25.40 -11.70
CA SER A 59 -15.14 26.07 -12.05
C SER A 59 -14.62 26.91 -10.89
N ARG A 60 -13.29 27.12 -10.79
CA ARG A 60 -12.69 28.00 -9.78
C ARG A 60 -13.25 29.42 -9.85
N ALA A 61 -13.53 29.92 -11.05
CA ALA A 61 -14.10 31.24 -11.25
C ALA A 61 -15.55 31.35 -10.76
N SER A 62 -16.30 30.24 -10.78
CA SER A 62 -17.65 30.16 -10.21
C SER A 62 -17.58 30.09 -8.68
N TYR A 63 -16.63 29.33 -8.14
CA TYR A 63 -16.36 29.28 -6.70
C TYR A 63 -16.05 30.68 -6.13
N TYR A 64 -15.09 31.41 -6.70
CA TYR A 64 -14.73 32.73 -6.17
C TYR A 64 -15.81 33.80 -6.30
N ARG A 65 -16.81 33.60 -7.18
CA ARG A 65 -17.97 34.49 -7.32
C ARG A 65 -19.12 34.13 -6.36
N SER A 66 -19.07 32.94 -5.75
CA SER A 66 -20.07 32.48 -4.80
C SER A 66 -19.94 33.22 -3.46
N PRO A 67 -21.05 33.70 -2.88
CA PRO A 67 -21.07 34.17 -1.48
C PRO A 67 -20.55 33.13 -0.48
N ALA A 68 -20.67 31.83 -0.80
CA ALA A 68 -20.14 30.76 0.05
C ALA A 68 -18.61 30.80 0.18
N ALA A 69 -17.87 31.31 -0.82
CA ALA A 69 -16.42 31.41 -0.73
C ALA A 69 -15.96 32.42 0.35
N ALA A 70 -16.72 33.50 0.55
CA ALA A 70 -16.45 34.46 1.62
C ALA A 70 -16.72 33.84 3.01
N ALA A 71 -17.84 33.13 3.15
CA ALA A 71 -18.18 32.39 4.36
C ALA A 71 -17.15 31.30 4.71
N ILE A 72 -16.69 30.53 3.71
CA ILE A 72 -15.64 29.51 3.88
C ILE A 72 -14.33 30.16 4.34
N LYS A 73 -13.96 31.31 3.75
CA LYS A 73 -12.76 32.04 4.17
C LYS A 73 -12.87 32.50 5.63
N GLU A 74 -14.03 32.97 6.07
CA GLU A 74 -14.28 33.34 7.46
C GLU A 74 -14.14 32.13 8.39
N ILE A 75 -14.75 30.99 8.06
CA ILE A 75 -14.63 29.74 8.83
C ILE A 75 -13.16 29.30 8.95
N LEU A 76 -12.42 29.30 7.83
CA LEU A 76 -11.00 28.90 7.82
C LEU A 76 -10.08 29.91 8.51
N SER A 77 -10.51 31.16 8.62
CA SER A 77 -9.78 32.23 9.33
C SER A 77 -10.18 32.33 10.81
N ALA A 78 -11.31 31.72 11.20
CA ALA A 78 -11.76 31.70 12.57
C ALA A 78 -10.72 30.95 13.42
N PRO A 79 -10.18 31.57 14.47
CA PRO A 79 -9.22 30.93 15.35
C PRO A 79 -9.96 29.98 16.31
N GLU A 80 -10.50 28.89 15.79
CA GLU A 80 -10.95 27.79 16.64
C GLU A 80 -9.71 27.10 17.22
N ALA A 81 -9.38 27.56 18.43
CA ALA A 81 -8.67 26.86 19.50
C ALA A 81 -7.47 26.00 19.09
N LYS A 82 -6.26 26.54 19.31
CA LYS A 82 -5.01 25.80 19.60
C LYS A 82 -4.65 24.68 18.59
N ARG A 83 -3.52 24.83 17.87
CA ARG A 83 -2.88 23.77 17.06
C ARG A 83 -1.78 22.96 17.80
N PRO A 84 -2.01 22.25 18.93
CA PRO A 84 -1.10 21.18 19.37
C PRO A 84 -1.33 19.91 18.55
N GLU A 85 -2.55 19.62 18.11
CA GLU A 85 -2.88 18.39 17.37
C GLU A 85 -2.14 18.30 16.02
N VAL A 86 -1.89 19.42 15.33
CA VAL A 86 -1.19 19.39 14.03
C VAL A 86 0.28 19.03 14.17
N ASP A 87 0.94 19.48 15.24
CA ASP A 87 2.35 19.17 15.46
C ASP A 87 2.51 17.76 16.03
N GLU A 88 1.60 17.32 16.91
CA GLU A 88 1.52 15.92 17.35
C GLU A 88 1.29 14.98 16.16
N LEU A 89 0.33 15.29 15.27
CA LEU A 89 0.09 14.51 14.05
C LEU A 89 1.31 14.51 13.10
N LYS A 90 2.04 15.62 12.97
CA LYS A 90 3.29 15.65 12.20
C LYS A 90 4.37 14.77 12.83
N THR A 91 4.51 14.79 14.16
CA THR A 91 5.47 13.92 14.87
C THR A 91 5.10 12.45 14.69
N GLU A 92 3.80 12.14 14.71
CA GLU A 92 3.30 10.78 14.53
C GLU A 92 3.50 10.30 13.09
N VAL A 93 3.23 11.14 12.08
CA VAL A 93 3.55 10.83 10.68
C VAL A 93 5.06 10.62 10.48
N ALA A 94 5.90 11.44 11.11
CA ALA A 94 7.35 11.26 11.05
C ALA A 94 7.79 9.94 11.71
N ARG A 95 7.20 9.58 12.85
CA ARG A 95 7.41 8.32 13.56
C ARG A 95 7.01 7.12 12.70
N LEU A 96 5.82 7.15 12.12
CA LEU A 96 5.29 6.11 11.25
C LEU A 96 6.16 5.93 9.99
N ARG A 97 6.57 7.02 9.34
CA ARG A 97 7.49 6.96 8.19
C ARG A 97 8.84 6.33 8.55
N LYS A 98 9.36 6.61 9.76
CA LYS A 98 10.60 5.97 10.24
C LYS A 98 10.40 4.48 10.44
N GLN A 99 9.28 4.06 11.04
CA GLN A 99 8.94 2.65 11.22
C GLN A 99 8.76 1.92 9.89
N GLU A 100 8.06 2.53 8.93
CA GLU A 100 7.89 1.98 7.58
C GLU A 100 9.24 1.74 6.88
N ARG A 101 10.16 2.71 6.99
CA ARG A 101 11.51 2.56 6.42
C ARG A 101 12.29 1.42 7.09
N ALA A 102 12.20 1.30 8.40
CA ALA A 102 12.86 0.21 9.14
C ALA A 102 12.31 -1.16 8.73
N LEU A 103 10.98 -1.30 8.69
CA LEU A 103 10.32 -2.53 8.25
C LEU A 103 10.66 -2.90 6.81
N ARG A 104 10.73 -1.92 5.91
CA ARG A 104 11.17 -2.17 4.52
C ARG A 104 12.62 -2.66 4.44
N GLN A 105 13.51 -2.13 5.28
CA GLN A 105 14.91 -2.56 5.32
C GLN A 105 15.04 -3.97 5.87
N GLU A 106 14.33 -4.28 6.96
CA GLU A 106 14.29 -5.62 7.55
C GLU A 106 13.75 -6.65 6.55
N HIS A 107 12.61 -6.35 5.93
CA HIS A 107 12.02 -7.23 4.93
C HIS A 107 12.95 -7.43 3.70
N ALA A 108 13.64 -6.38 3.26
CA ALA A 108 14.61 -6.51 2.17
C ALA A 108 15.81 -7.40 2.55
N ALA A 109 16.26 -7.34 3.81
CA ALA A 109 17.32 -8.20 4.32
C ALA A 109 16.85 -9.67 4.40
N GLU A 110 15.66 -9.92 4.93
CA GLU A 110 15.05 -11.25 5.00
C GLU A 110 14.88 -11.88 3.61
N VAL A 111 14.35 -11.12 2.65
CA VAL A 111 14.21 -11.57 1.25
C VAL A 111 15.56 -11.93 0.64
N ARG A 112 16.62 -11.19 0.97
CA ARG A 112 17.97 -11.49 0.48
C ARG A 112 18.50 -12.79 1.08
N GLU A 113 18.37 -12.96 2.39
CA GLU A 113 18.79 -14.18 3.09
C GLU A 113 18.06 -15.43 2.57
N LEU A 114 16.74 -15.31 2.33
CA LEU A 114 15.95 -16.38 1.73
C LEU A 114 16.44 -16.72 0.31
N LYS A 115 16.75 -15.72 -0.51
CA LYS A 115 17.30 -15.95 -1.85
C LYS A 115 18.66 -16.64 -1.82
N ASP A 116 19.55 -16.23 -0.92
CA ASP A 116 20.87 -16.83 -0.75
C ASP A 116 20.76 -18.29 -0.26
N THR A 117 19.80 -18.57 0.62
CA THR A 117 19.48 -19.92 1.10
C THR A 117 18.95 -20.81 -0.03
N VAL A 118 18.00 -20.30 -0.83
CA VAL A 118 17.46 -21.01 -1.99
C VAL A 118 18.56 -21.32 -3.02
N ALA A 119 19.46 -20.37 -3.29
CA ALA A 119 20.59 -20.59 -4.19
C ALA A 119 21.53 -21.69 -3.66
N THR A 120 21.80 -21.68 -2.35
CA THR A 120 22.60 -22.70 -1.68
C THR A 120 21.95 -24.08 -1.81
N TYR A 121 20.66 -24.21 -1.54
CA TYR A 121 19.94 -25.47 -1.68
C TYR A 121 19.87 -25.94 -3.13
N ALA A 122 19.67 -25.03 -4.09
CA ALA A 122 19.71 -25.39 -5.51
C ALA A 122 21.07 -25.99 -5.91
N ASN A 123 22.18 -25.39 -5.46
CA ASN A 123 23.52 -25.93 -5.70
C ASN A 123 23.72 -27.30 -5.02
N GLN A 124 23.27 -27.47 -3.78
CA GLN A 124 23.34 -28.75 -3.08
C GLN A 124 22.54 -29.85 -3.80
N ILE A 125 21.33 -29.54 -4.26
CA ILE A 125 20.49 -30.46 -5.04
C ILE A 125 21.20 -30.87 -6.33
N GLN A 126 21.83 -29.94 -7.04
CA GLN A 126 22.59 -30.25 -8.27
C GLN A 126 23.76 -31.20 -7.99
N VAL A 127 24.54 -30.94 -6.93
CA VAL A 127 25.65 -31.82 -6.54
C VAL A 127 25.16 -33.22 -6.17
N LEU A 128 24.08 -33.31 -5.40
CA LEU A 128 23.48 -34.60 -5.02
C LEU A 128 22.94 -35.35 -6.23
N ALA A 129 22.30 -34.66 -7.19
CA ALA A 129 21.79 -35.26 -8.41
C ALA A 129 22.92 -35.86 -9.26
N LEU A 130 24.05 -35.15 -9.42
CA LEU A 130 25.22 -35.66 -10.12
C LEU A 130 25.79 -36.90 -9.44
N ARG A 131 25.96 -36.85 -8.12
CA ARG A 131 26.51 -37.99 -7.36
C ARG A 131 25.59 -39.22 -7.39
N ASN A 132 24.28 -39.02 -7.36
CA ASN A 132 23.32 -40.10 -7.54
C ASN A 132 23.45 -40.75 -8.92
N ALA A 133 23.58 -39.95 -9.99
CA ALA A 133 23.76 -40.47 -11.34
C ALA A 133 25.07 -41.28 -11.48
N GLU A 134 26.15 -40.85 -10.83
CA GLU A 134 27.42 -41.60 -10.78
C GLU A 134 27.24 -42.94 -10.06
N LEU A 135 26.61 -42.94 -8.88
CA LEU A 135 26.33 -44.16 -8.10
C LEU A 135 25.44 -45.14 -8.86
N GLU A 136 24.41 -44.65 -9.55
CA GLU A 136 23.53 -45.48 -10.38
C GLU A 136 24.30 -46.15 -11.53
N LYS A 137 25.20 -45.39 -12.18
CA LYS A 137 26.05 -45.92 -13.25
C LYS A 137 27.00 -47.00 -12.74
N ASP A 138 27.64 -46.78 -11.60
CA ASP A 138 28.57 -47.75 -11.02
C ASP A 138 27.85 -49.00 -10.51
N ALA A 139 26.67 -48.85 -9.88
CA ALA A 139 25.81 -49.96 -9.52
C ALA A 139 25.34 -50.76 -10.76
N GLY A 140 25.10 -50.08 -11.89
CA GLY A 140 24.81 -50.72 -13.17
C GLY A 140 25.98 -51.59 -13.67
N LYS A 141 27.20 -51.05 -13.68
CA LYS A 141 28.42 -51.79 -14.08
C LYS A 141 28.70 -52.99 -13.18
N LEU A 142 28.56 -52.82 -11.86
CA LEU A 142 28.78 -53.93 -10.92
C LEU A 142 27.76 -55.04 -11.13
N ARG A 143 26.49 -54.69 -11.39
CA ARG A 143 25.44 -55.66 -11.72
C ARG A 143 25.73 -56.41 -13.03
N SER A 144 26.22 -55.73 -14.07
CA SER A 144 26.59 -56.41 -15.31
C SER A 144 27.78 -57.35 -15.12
N GLN A 145 28.83 -56.90 -14.41
CA GLN A 145 30.00 -57.73 -14.10
C GLN A 145 29.63 -58.99 -13.30
N LEU A 146 28.72 -58.87 -12.33
CA LEU A 146 28.20 -60.02 -11.57
C LEU A 146 27.42 -60.99 -12.47
N SER A 147 26.60 -60.48 -13.37
CA SER A 147 25.86 -61.29 -14.35
C SER A 147 26.81 -62.07 -15.25
N ASP A 148 27.78 -61.38 -15.86
CA ASP A 148 28.76 -61.99 -16.77
C ASP A 148 29.62 -63.05 -16.05
N ALA A 149 30.01 -62.80 -14.80
CA ALA A 149 30.74 -63.77 -13.97
C ALA A 149 29.88 -64.99 -13.60
N SER A 150 28.57 -64.81 -13.39
CA SER A 150 27.65 -65.91 -13.09
C SER A 150 27.36 -66.79 -14.31
N ASP A 151 27.26 -66.21 -15.51
CA ASP A 151 27.07 -66.95 -16.77
C ASP A 151 28.33 -67.73 -17.18
N GLY A 152 29.53 -67.21 -16.86
CA GLY A 152 30.79 -67.88 -17.18
C GLY A 152 31.14 -69.11 -16.33
N VAL A 153 30.49 -69.31 -15.17
CA VAL A 153 30.89 -70.32 -14.17
C VAL A 153 30.05 -71.61 -14.24
N VAL A 154 28.89 -71.63 -14.91
CA VAL A 154 28.06 -72.84 -15.02
C VAL A 154 28.47 -73.69 -16.24
N ARG A 155 29.70 -74.21 -16.26
CA ARG A 155 30.06 -75.35 -17.11
C ARG A 155 29.80 -76.64 -16.35
N ALA A 156 28.62 -77.24 -16.58
CA ALA A 156 28.31 -78.56 -16.05
C ALA A 156 29.37 -79.58 -16.50
N LEU A 157 30.19 -80.04 -15.56
CA LEU A 157 31.05 -81.20 -15.75
C LEU A 157 30.11 -82.42 -15.89
N ARG A 158 29.94 -82.91 -17.13
CA ARG A 158 29.29 -84.20 -17.35
C ARG A 158 30.12 -85.27 -16.64
N PRO A 159 29.54 -86.10 -15.76
CA PRO A 159 30.23 -87.28 -15.27
C PRO A 159 30.29 -88.31 -16.41
N THR A 160 31.46 -88.96 -16.46
CA THR A 160 31.95 -90.08 -17.28
C THR A 160 30.93 -90.87 -18.09
#